data_AF-A0A3D4FI85-F1
#
_entry.id   AF-A0A3D4FI85-F1
#
_cell.length_a   1.000
_cell.length_b   1.000
_cell.length_c   1.000
_cell.angle_alpha   90.00
_cell.angle_beta   90.00
_cell.angle_gamma   90.00
#
_symmetry.space_group_name_H-M   'P 1'
#
loop_
_entity.id
_entity.type
_entity.pdbx_description
1 polymer ?
#
loop_
_entity_poly.entity_id
_entity_poly.type
_entity_poly.pdbx_seq_one_letter_code
_entity_poly.pdbx_strand_id
1 'polypeptide(L)' 'MLVYVLNNKENPLMPCKPGKARKLLKQGKAKVINFTIDYL' A
#
# COMPACT_ATOMS: atom_id res chain seq x y z
N MET A 1 8.27 7.93 -3.04
CA MET A 1 6.91 7.47 -2.68
C MET A 1 7.01 6.38 -1.62
N LEU A 2 6.63 6.68 -0.38
CA LEU A 2 6.45 5.68 0.67
C LEU A 2 5.06 5.05 0.51
N VAL A 3 4.96 3.72 0.63
CA VAL A 3 3.68 3.01 0.61
C VAL A 3 3.51 2.31 1.94
N TYR A 4 2.37 2.48 2.60
CA TYR A 4 2.04 1.78 3.83
C TYR A 4 1.17 0.58 3.49
N VAL A 5 1.55 -0.60 4.01
CA VAL A 5 0.70 -1.79 3.96
C VAL A 5 -0.02 -1.88 5.29
N LEU A 6 -1.36 -1.82 5.26
CA LEU A 6 -2.17 -2.06 6.45
C LEU A 6 -2.43 -3.55 6.61
N ASN A 7 -2.54 -4.02 7.85
CA ASN A 7 -3.07 -5.34 8.15
C ASN A 7 -4.61 -5.33 8.16
N ASN A 8 -5.24 -6.48 8.41
CA ASN A 8 -6.70 -6.60 8.45
C ASN A 8 -7.38 -5.80 9.59
N LYS A 9 -6.60 -5.21 10.51
CA LYS A 9 -7.06 -4.30 11.56
C LYS A 9 -6.70 -2.83 11.26
N GLU A 10 -6.40 -2.52 10.00
CA GLU A 10 -6.04 -1.19 9.50
C GLU A 10 -4.78 -0.58 10.14
N ASN A 11 -3.98 -1.39 10.84
CA ASN A 11 -2.73 -0.93 11.42
C ASN A 11 -1.59 -1.03 10.40
N PRO A 12 -0.71 -0.01 10.29
CA PRO A 12 0.43 -0.06 9.40
C PRO A 12 1.39 -1.16 9.85
N LEU A 13 1.51 -2.21 9.04
CA LEU A 13 2.40 -3.34 9.35
C LEU A 13 3.85 -2.99 9.04
N MET A 14 4.09 -2.18 8.00
CA MET A 14 5.41 -1.70 7.61
C MET A 14 5.34 -0.59 6.56
N PRO A 15 6.27 0.39 6.56
CA PRO A 15 6.57 1.13 5.34
C PRO A 15 7.19 0.17 4.30
N CYS A 16 6.62 0.15 3.10
CA CYS A 16 7.06 -0.67 1.99
C CYS A 16 7.63 0.18 0.85
N LYS A 17 8.64 -0.38 0.17
CA LYS A 17 9.06 0.10 -1.15
C LYS A 17 7.90 -0.09 -2.16
N PRO A 18 7.65 0.86 -3.07
CA PRO A 18 6.56 0.77 -4.05
C PRO A 18 6.55 -0.52 -4.88
N GLY A 19 7.73 -1.08 -5.17
CA GLY A 19 7.85 -2.34 -5.92
C GLY A 19 7.18 -3.54 -5.22
N LYS A 20 7.25 -3.62 -3.89
CA LYS A 20 6.60 -4.70 -3.13
C LYS A 20 5.09 -4.55 -3.14
N ALA A 21 4.60 -3.32 -2.94
CA ALA A 21 3.16 -3.02 -3.00
C ALA A 21 2.55 -3.37 -4.37
N ARG A 22 3.20 -2.98 -5.47
CA ARG A 22 2.75 -3.33 -6.84
C ARG A 22 2.70 -4.84 -7.06
N LYS A 23 3.69 -5.61 -6.59
CA LYS A 23 3.68 -7.08 -6.70
C LYS A 23 2.49 -7.68 -5.94
N LEU A 24 2.19 -7.19 -4.73
CA LEU A 24 1.06 -7.66 -3.93
C LEU A 24 -0.29 -7.35 -4.59
N LEU A 25 -0.46 -6.15 -5.16
CA LEU A 25 -1.64 -5.78 -5.93
C LEU A 25 -1.82 -6.69 -7.16
N LYS A 26 -0.76 -6.89 -7.96
CA LYS A 26 -0.80 -7.79 -9.14
C LYS A 26 -1.12 -9.24 -8.77
N GLN A 27 -0.71 -9.69 -7.59
CA GLN A 27 -0.98 -11.04 -7.08
C GLN A 27 -2.36 -11.17 -6.40
N GLY A 28 -3.16 -10.10 -6.30
CA GLY A 28 -4.45 -10.12 -5.61
C GLY A 28 -4.37 -10.25 -4.09
N LYS A 29 -3.18 -10.04 -3.50
CA LYS A 29 -2.93 -10.20 -2.05
C LYS A 29 -3.17 -8.92 -1.25
N ALA A 30 -3.47 -7.81 -1.93
CA ALA A 30 -3.74 -6.51 -1.33
C ALA A 30 -4.73 -5.72 -2.20
N LYS A 31 -5.35 -4.70 -1.62
CA LYS A 31 -6.20 -3.73 -2.32
C LYS A 31 -5.80 -2.30 -1.97
N VAL A 32 -5.99 -1.36 -2.88
CA VAL A 32 -5.87 0.07 -2.59
C VAL A 32 -7.12 0.51 -1.85
N ILE A 33 -6.97 1.04 -0.63
CA ILE A 33 -8.09 1.55 0.17
C ILE A 33 -8.17 3.07 0.20
N ASN A 34 -7.04 3.75 -0.01
CA ASN A 34 -6.95 5.20 -0.11
C ASN A 34 -5.83 5.54 -1.10
N PHE A 35 -6.05 6.56 -1.91
CA PHE A 35 -5.08 7.08 -2.88
C PHE A 35 -5.05 8.59 -2.77
N THR A 36 -4.04 9.10 -2.07
CA THR A 36 -3.82 10.55 -1.98
C THR A 36 -3.03 10.99 -3.19
N ILE A 37 -3.61 11.89 -3.96
CA ILE A 37 -2.89 12.66 -4.98
C ILE A 37 -2.41 13.90 -4.23
N ASP A 38 -1.11 14.01 -3.98
CA ASP A 38 -0.54 15.27 -3.50
C ASP A 38 -0.69 16.27 -4.66
N TYR A 39 -1.68 17.17 -4.57
CA TYR A 39 -1.78 18.31 -5.49
C TYR A 39 -0.64 19.28 -5.13
N LEU A 40 0.22 19.55 -6.12
CA LEU A 40 1.18 20.65 -6.08
C LEU A 40 0.45 22.00 -6.15
#